data_AF-A0A7W7IAS9-F1
#
_entry.id   AF-A0A7W7IAS9-F1
#
_cell.length_a   1.000
_cell.length_b   1.000
_cell.length_c   1.000
_cell.angle_alpha   90.00
_cell.angle_beta   90.00
_cell.angle_gamma   90.00
#
_symmetry.space_group_name_H-M   'P 1'
#
loop_
_entity.id
_entity.type
_entity.pdbx_description
1 polymer ?
#
loop_
_entity_poly.entity_id
_entity_poly.type
_entity_poly.pdbx_seq_one_letter_code
_entity_poly.pdbx_strand_id
1 'polypeptide(L)'
;MTCRWCGNDNVLGRRMCPHCGEDTRRLEEAFAPEAPPEEPAEPPFDGLRSTAAMVGKSLAVSAVAVLMLVGGAKTAHSQWPETMWPRSLPTYEPTGPEQAGGSPAPSTDAASCARSGEPVTDATGTTFDRWYCAIERPGDLYEGPDASTPVSGYLREQESWFACQTEGTAEPEGGGTTWLYTQGDDQYTGEGWGYFPAGWVDSAWNTEPVPVLPSCTP
;
A
#
# COMPACT_ATOMS: atom_id res chain seq x y z
N MET A 1 -22.16 7.89 2.81
CA MET A 1 -21.57 7.80 4.16
C MET A 1 -20.41 8.78 4.18
N THR A 2 -20.33 9.64 5.17
CA THR A 2 -19.26 10.65 5.27
C THR A 2 -18.24 10.15 6.29
N CYS A 3 -16.94 10.33 6.02
CA CYS A 3 -15.90 9.96 6.95
C CYS A 3 -16.01 10.88 8.17
N ARG A 4 -16.24 10.32 9.35
CA ARG A 4 -16.42 11.11 10.57
C ARG A 4 -15.16 11.90 10.98
N TRP A 5 -13.98 11.41 10.58
CA TRP A 5 -12.69 11.99 10.97
C TRP A 5 -12.29 13.19 10.12
N CYS A 6 -12.46 13.12 8.81
CA CYS A 6 -12.08 14.19 7.88
C CYS A 6 -13.26 14.86 7.17
N GLY A 7 -14.49 14.39 7.39
CA GLY A 7 -15.70 14.90 6.77
C GLY A 7 -15.88 14.55 5.29
N ASN A 8 -15.05 13.67 4.73
CA ASN A 8 -15.08 13.37 3.30
C ASN A 8 -16.17 12.35 2.94
N ASP A 9 -16.97 12.64 1.91
CA ASP A 9 -18.13 11.84 1.50
C ASP A 9 -17.78 10.64 0.60
N ASN A 10 -16.52 10.55 0.17
CA ASN A 10 -16.02 9.58 -0.80
C ASN A 10 -15.58 8.23 -0.18
N VAL A 11 -16.39 7.69 0.73
CA VAL A 11 -16.06 6.46 1.49
C VAL A 11 -16.89 5.23 1.11
N LEU A 12 -17.70 5.31 0.06
CA LEU A 12 -18.63 4.23 -0.29
C LEU A 12 -17.89 2.98 -0.79
N GLY A 13 -17.96 1.89 -0.02
CA GLY A 13 -17.52 0.54 -0.41
C GLY A 13 -16.03 0.25 -0.23
N ARG A 14 -15.26 1.12 0.43
CA ARG A 14 -13.82 0.92 0.69
C ARG A 14 -13.56 0.71 2.18
N ARG A 15 -12.64 -0.22 2.50
CA ARG A 15 -12.21 -0.50 3.88
C ARG A 15 -11.42 0.66 4.49
N MET A 16 -10.70 1.46 3.70
CA MET A 16 -9.99 2.63 4.22
C MET A 16 -10.50 3.91 3.55
N CYS A 17 -10.54 5.00 4.32
CA CYS A 17 -10.80 6.33 3.78
C CYS A 17 -9.57 6.78 2.97
N PRO A 18 -9.68 7.03 1.66
CA PRO A 18 -8.53 7.39 0.82
C PRO A 18 -7.92 8.75 1.17
N HIS A 19 -8.58 9.54 2.00
CA HIS A 19 -8.17 10.91 2.32
C HIS A 19 -7.45 11.01 3.66
N CYS A 20 -7.70 10.10 4.61
CA CYS A 20 -7.06 10.11 5.92
C CYS A 20 -6.53 8.74 6.37
N GLY A 21 -6.62 7.71 5.53
CA GLY A 21 -6.11 6.36 5.80
C GLY A 21 -6.93 5.52 6.79
N GLU A 22 -7.86 6.12 7.52
CA GLU A 22 -8.57 5.43 8.61
C GLU A 22 -9.49 4.31 8.11
N ASP A 23 -9.46 3.17 8.80
CA ASP A 23 -10.26 1.98 8.49
C ASP A 23 -11.74 2.20 8.89
N THR A 24 -12.64 2.01 7.92
CA THR A 24 -14.09 2.12 8.09
C THR A 24 -14.70 0.89 8.75
N ARG A 25 -14.04 -0.28 8.74
CA ARG A 25 -14.53 -1.53 9.34
C ARG A 25 -14.53 -1.52 10.86
N ARG A 26 -13.62 -0.77 11.50
CA ARG A 26 -13.58 -0.66 12.97
C ARG A 26 -14.92 -0.18 13.54
N LEU A 27 -15.72 0.53 12.74
CA LEU A 27 -17.06 0.99 13.10
C LEU A 27 -18.13 -0.09 12.93
N GLU A 28 -18.11 -0.89 11.86
CA GLU A 28 -19.08 -1.99 11.71
C GLU A 28 -18.87 -3.07 12.78
N GLU A 29 -17.63 -3.34 13.17
CA GLU A 29 -17.32 -4.29 14.25
C GLU A 29 -17.65 -3.73 15.65
N ALA A 30 -17.52 -2.41 15.87
CA ALA A 30 -17.88 -1.79 17.14
C ALA A 30 -19.40 -1.72 17.41
N PHE A 31 -20.22 -1.82 16.35
CA PHE A 31 -21.69 -1.80 16.45
C PHE A 31 -22.33 -3.12 15.98
N ALA A 32 -21.55 -4.13 15.64
CA ALA A 32 -22.08 -5.47 15.44
C ALA A 32 -22.72 -5.93 16.75
N PRO A 33 -23.98 -6.41 16.73
CA PRO A 33 -24.58 -6.99 17.93
C PRO A 33 -23.67 -8.13 18.40
N GLU A 34 -23.27 -8.09 19.67
CA GLU A 34 -22.46 -9.15 20.27
C GLU A 34 -23.10 -10.50 19.92
N ALA A 35 -22.32 -11.38 19.30
CA ALA A 35 -22.79 -12.72 18.99
C ALA A 35 -23.27 -13.35 20.32
N PRO A 36 -24.44 -14.00 20.35
CA PRO A 36 -24.91 -14.65 21.55
C PRO A 36 -23.84 -15.64 22.02
N PRO A 37 -23.56 -15.70 23.35
CA PRO A 37 -22.52 -16.57 23.89
C PRO A 37 -22.75 -17.99 23.39
N GLU A 38 -21.73 -18.57 22.76
CA GLU A 38 -21.78 -19.97 22.32
C GLU A 38 -22.05 -20.84 23.55
N GLU A 39 -23.21 -21.49 23.57
CA GLU A 39 -23.55 -22.44 24.61
C GLU A 39 -22.48 -23.55 24.62
N PRO A 40 -21.90 -23.88 25.78
CA PRO A 40 -20.85 -24.90 25.86
C PRO A 40 -21.41 -26.22 25.36
N ALA A 41 -20.84 -26.71 24.26
CA ALA A 41 -21.13 -28.02 23.70
C ALA A 41 -21.03 -29.08 24.81
N GLU A 42 -22.14 -29.75 25.09
CA GLU A 42 -22.17 -30.84 26.07
C GLU A 42 -21.15 -31.92 25.69
N PRO A 43 -20.33 -32.40 26.65
CA PRO A 43 -19.38 -33.46 26.37
C PRO A 43 -20.13 -34.78 26.11
N PRO A 44 -19.85 -35.50 25.03
CA PRO A 44 -20.39 -36.85 24.85
C PRO A 44 -19.69 -37.81 25.82
N PHE A 45 -20.31 -38.03 26.98
CA PHE A 45 -20.08 -39.22 27.78
C PHE A 45 -20.95 -40.35 27.26
N ASP A 46 -20.36 -41.28 26.51
CA ASP A 46 -20.54 -42.73 26.69
C ASP A 46 -19.76 -43.51 25.63
N GLY A 47 -18.93 -44.47 26.07
CA GLY A 47 -18.30 -45.41 25.14
C GLY A 47 -17.02 -46.09 25.61
N LEU A 48 -16.97 -46.57 26.85
CA LEU A 48 -15.91 -47.47 27.30
C LEU A 48 -16.08 -48.87 26.65
N ARG A 49 -14.93 -49.48 26.28
CA ARG A 49 -14.69 -50.89 25.93
C ARG A 49 -14.81 -51.29 24.45
N SER A 50 -13.68 -51.61 23.82
CA SER A 50 -13.27 -53.02 23.54
C SER A 50 -12.10 -53.10 22.54
N THR A 51 -10.98 -53.66 23.00
CA THR A 51 -10.10 -54.65 22.34
C THR A 51 -9.67 -54.52 20.86
N ALA A 52 -8.34 -54.52 20.69
CA ALA A 52 -7.54 -55.43 19.86
C ALA A 52 -7.70 -55.46 18.31
N ALA A 53 -6.58 -55.17 17.64
CA ALA A 53 -6.02 -55.80 16.44
C ALA A 53 -6.94 -56.18 15.26
N MET A 54 -6.77 -55.49 14.12
CA MET A 54 -6.84 -56.01 12.74
C MET A 54 -6.39 -54.87 11.80
N VAL A 55 -5.21 -54.92 11.17
CA VAL A 55 -4.95 -55.50 9.83
C VAL A 55 -5.97 -55.08 8.78
N GLY A 56 -5.48 -54.35 7.77
CA GLY A 56 -5.88 -54.58 6.38
C GLY A 56 -6.80 -53.55 5.72
N LYS A 57 -6.22 -52.86 4.73
CA LYS A 57 -6.78 -52.51 3.40
C LYS A 57 -8.24 -52.03 3.36
N SER A 58 -8.43 -50.76 2.98
CA SER A 58 -9.57 -50.35 2.14
C SER A 58 -9.19 -49.22 1.19
N LEU A 59 -9.05 -49.58 -0.08
CA LEU A 59 -9.24 -48.71 -1.24
C LEU A 59 -10.75 -48.52 -1.43
N ALA A 60 -11.25 -47.29 -1.43
CA ALA A 60 -12.48 -46.86 -2.11
C ALA A 60 -12.59 -45.33 -1.97
N VAL A 61 -12.32 -44.57 -3.02
CA VAL A 61 -13.34 -44.03 -3.93
C VAL A 61 -14.34 -43.12 -3.20
N SER A 62 -14.18 -41.81 -3.39
CA SER A 62 -15.33 -40.92 -3.55
C SER A 62 -14.92 -39.72 -4.40
N ALA A 63 -15.09 -39.89 -5.71
CA ALA A 63 -15.30 -38.80 -6.63
C ALA A 63 -16.79 -38.47 -6.60
N VAL A 64 -17.18 -37.27 -6.12
CA VAL A 64 -18.54 -36.74 -6.31
C VAL A 64 -18.48 -35.22 -6.53
N ALA A 65 -19.01 -34.85 -7.70
CA ALA A 65 -19.70 -33.60 -8.06
C ALA A 65 -18.93 -32.29 -8.17
N VAL A 66 -18.40 -32.09 -9.38
CA VAL A 66 -18.64 -30.89 -10.21
C VAL A 66 -20.12 -30.46 -10.13
N LEU A 67 -20.40 -29.18 -9.91
CA LEU A 67 -21.49 -28.43 -10.59
C LEU A 67 -21.53 -26.94 -10.17
N MET A 68 -21.40 -26.09 -11.19
CA MET A 68 -22.02 -24.77 -11.36
C MET A 68 -21.55 -23.57 -10.52
N LEU A 69 -20.69 -22.75 -11.12
CA LEU A 69 -20.88 -21.29 -11.15
C LEU A 69 -20.37 -20.71 -12.49
N VAL A 70 -21.00 -21.15 -13.59
CA VAL A 70 -21.02 -20.39 -14.85
C VAL A 70 -22.28 -19.53 -14.80
N GLY A 71 -22.15 -18.25 -14.49
CA GLY A 71 -23.30 -17.39 -14.27
C GLY A 71 -22.98 -15.89 -14.34
N GLY A 72 -22.89 -15.36 -15.56
CA GLY A 72 -23.42 -14.04 -15.87
C GLY A 72 -22.61 -12.82 -15.42
N ALA A 73 -21.53 -12.50 -16.14
CA ALA A 73 -21.08 -11.12 -16.26
C ALA A 73 -22.12 -10.34 -17.10
N LYS A 74 -23.16 -9.81 -16.45
CA LYS A 74 -23.96 -8.75 -17.05
C LYS A 74 -23.07 -7.53 -17.16
N THR A 75 -22.75 -7.15 -18.39
CA THR A 75 -22.21 -5.84 -18.75
C THR A 75 -23.18 -4.77 -18.25
N ALA A 76 -22.92 -4.22 -17.07
CA ALA A 76 -23.53 -2.97 -16.65
C ALA A 76 -22.93 -1.87 -17.53
N HIS A 77 -23.63 -1.52 -18.59
CA HIS A 77 -23.44 -0.22 -19.24
C HIS A 77 -23.79 0.83 -18.20
N SER A 78 -22.77 1.51 -17.68
CA SER A 78 -22.91 2.68 -16.84
C SER A 78 -23.61 3.76 -17.65
N GLN A 79 -24.94 3.78 -17.57
CA GLN A 79 -25.75 4.91 -17.98
C GLN A 79 -25.57 5.96 -16.89
N TRP A 80 -24.48 6.73 -17.00
CA TRP A 80 -24.26 7.88 -16.14
C TRP A 80 -25.44 8.85 -16.32
N PRO A 81 -26.07 9.31 -15.23
CA PRO A 81 -27.12 10.30 -15.35
C PRO A 81 -26.52 11.59 -15.95
N GLU A 82 -27.14 12.12 -17.01
CA GLU A 82 -26.76 13.36 -17.72
C GLU A 82 -26.76 14.63 -16.84
N THR A 83 -26.98 14.49 -15.53
CA THR A 83 -26.95 15.59 -14.57
C THR A 83 -25.61 15.73 -13.84
N MET A 84 -24.62 14.88 -14.11
CA MET A 84 -23.24 15.02 -13.57
C MET A 84 -22.30 15.84 -14.45
N TRP A 85 -22.80 16.63 -15.40
CA TRP A 85 -21.98 17.68 -16.00
C TRP A 85 -21.63 18.72 -14.92
N PRO A 86 -20.37 19.18 -14.86
CA PRO A 86 -20.01 20.28 -13.99
C PRO A 86 -20.88 21.47 -14.35
N ARG A 87 -21.52 22.07 -13.34
CA ARG A 87 -22.13 23.39 -13.47
C ARG A 87 -21.09 24.30 -14.11
N SER A 88 -21.51 24.98 -15.16
CA SER A 88 -20.78 26.02 -15.87
C SER A 88 -19.90 26.78 -14.88
N LEU A 89 -18.59 26.64 -15.01
CA LEU A 89 -17.67 27.51 -14.30
C LEU A 89 -18.05 28.95 -14.65
N PRO A 90 -18.05 29.88 -13.69
CA PRO A 90 -18.29 31.28 -13.99
C PRO A 90 -17.30 31.72 -15.07
N THR A 91 -17.83 32.05 -16.25
CA THR A 91 -17.08 32.74 -17.29
C THR A 91 -16.69 34.08 -16.71
N TYR A 92 -15.45 34.19 -16.24
CA TYR A 92 -14.85 35.48 -15.95
C TYR A 92 -14.61 36.16 -17.30
N GLU A 93 -15.29 37.28 -17.54
CA GLU A 93 -14.92 38.18 -18.63
C GLU A 93 -13.52 38.75 -18.33
N PRO A 94 -12.55 38.58 -19.25
CA PRO A 94 -11.21 39.10 -19.05
C PRO A 94 -11.26 40.63 -19.14
N THR A 95 -11.12 41.30 -18.00
CA THR A 95 -10.90 42.75 -17.95
C THR A 95 -9.40 43.02 -18.04
N GLY A 96 -8.92 43.32 -19.25
CA GLY A 96 -7.68 44.05 -19.47
C GLY A 96 -6.41 43.22 -19.74
N PRO A 97 -5.46 43.74 -20.55
CA PRO A 97 -4.19 43.11 -20.82
C PRO A 97 -3.23 43.35 -19.64
N GLU A 98 -3.46 42.65 -18.53
CA GLU A 98 -2.49 42.59 -17.44
C GLU A 98 -1.53 41.43 -17.74
N GLN A 99 -0.24 41.76 -17.75
CA GLN A 99 0.86 40.90 -18.16
C GLN A 99 0.72 39.49 -17.55
N ALA A 100 0.61 38.50 -18.43
CA ALA A 100 0.76 37.09 -18.09
C ALA A 100 2.18 36.87 -17.56
N GLY A 101 2.37 37.10 -16.26
CA GLY A 101 3.46 36.52 -15.50
C GLY A 101 3.24 35.02 -15.52
N GLY A 102 3.86 34.35 -16.51
CA GLY A 102 3.90 32.90 -16.57
C GLY A 102 4.40 32.40 -15.23
N SER A 103 3.52 31.73 -14.48
CA SER A 103 3.94 30.91 -13.37
C SER A 103 5.01 29.97 -13.92
N PRO A 104 6.23 29.93 -13.35
CA PRO A 104 7.25 29.01 -13.83
C PRO A 104 6.62 27.61 -13.83
N ALA A 105 6.70 26.94 -14.97
CA ALA A 105 6.46 25.50 -15.01
C ALA A 105 7.36 24.87 -13.93
N PRO A 106 6.88 23.90 -13.14
CA PRO A 106 7.74 23.20 -12.20
C PRO A 106 8.96 22.70 -12.97
N SER A 107 10.13 23.19 -12.59
CA SER A 107 11.39 22.74 -13.16
C SER A 107 11.54 21.28 -12.77
N THR A 108 11.62 20.39 -13.77
CA THR A 108 12.16 19.04 -13.65
C THR A 108 13.67 19.13 -13.40
N ASP A 109 14.05 19.80 -12.32
CA ASP A 109 15.37 19.60 -11.76
C ASP A 109 15.38 18.19 -11.19
N ALA A 110 16.26 17.34 -11.73
CA ALA A 110 16.47 15.98 -11.24
C ALA A 110 16.53 15.99 -9.71
N ALA A 111 15.84 15.05 -9.05
CA ALA A 111 15.67 15.07 -7.61
C ALA A 111 17.04 15.17 -6.92
N SER A 112 17.42 16.33 -6.39
CA SER A 112 18.73 16.46 -5.75
C SER A 112 18.60 16.01 -4.31
N CYS A 113 19.33 14.95 -3.91
CA CYS A 113 19.40 14.56 -2.52
C CYS A 113 20.46 15.37 -1.76
N ALA A 114 20.17 15.76 -0.53
CA ALA A 114 21.11 16.45 0.36
C ALA A 114 21.25 15.71 1.70
N ARG A 115 22.50 15.49 2.14
CA ARG A 115 22.76 14.95 3.48
C ARG A 115 22.37 15.99 4.52
N SER A 116 21.46 15.64 5.43
CA SER A 116 20.95 16.53 6.47
C SER A 116 20.35 15.73 7.63
N GLY A 117 20.11 16.37 8.75
CA GLY A 117 19.50 15.76 9.94
C GLY A 117 20.45 14.89 10.77
N GLU A 118 19.93 14.43 11.91
CA GLU A 118 20.65 13.51 12.79
C GLU A 118 20.62 12.08 12.22
N PRO A 119 21.68 11.29 12.45
CA PRO A 119 21.70 9.88 12.09
C PRO A 119 20.55 9.09 12.73
N VAL A 120 20.12 8.03 12.04
CA VAL A 120 19.03 7.14 12.48
C VAL A 120 19.55 5.72 12.59
N THR A 121 18.98 4.96 13.53
CA THR A 121 19.34 3.56 13.75
C THR A 121 18.18 2.68 13.33
N ASP A 122 18.46 1.69 12.50
CA ASP A 122 17.45 0.73 12.06
C ASP A 122 17.10 -0.30 13.15
N ALA A 123 16.16 -1.20 12.83
CA ALA A 123 15.76 -2.28 13.72
C ALA A 123 16.89 -3.30 14.02
N THR A 124 17.98 -3.30 13.23
CA THR A 124 19.14 -4.18 13.45
C THR A 124 20.22 -3.54 14.33
N GLY A 125 20.09 -2.26 14.66
CA GLY A 125 21.08 -1.51 15.43
C GLY A 125 22.13 -0.81 14.57
N THR A 126 21.97 -0.81 13.24
CA THR A 126 22.87 -0.15 12.29
C THR A 126 22.50 1.32 12.16
N THR A 127 23.48 2.21 12.32
CA THR A 127 23.28 3.66 12.21
C THR A 127 23.60 4.16 10.82
N PHE A 128 22.70 4.97 10.27
CA PHE A 128 22.78 5.57 8.95
C PHE A 128 22.69 7.09 9.01
N ASP A 129 23.43 7.75 8.14
CA ASP A 129 23.18 9.14 7.78
C ASP A 129 21.87 9.26 6.97
N ARG A 130 21.31 10.47 6.88
CA ARG A 130 20.07 10.73 6.14
C ARG A 130 20.34 11.63 4.95
N TRP A 131 19.85 11.23 3.79
CA TRP A 131 19.84 12.02 2.57
C TRP A 131 18.40 12.34 2.17
N TYR A 132 18.02 13.60 2.27
CA TYR A 132 16.69 14.07 1.95
C TYR A 132 16.59 14.34 0.45
N CYS A 133 15.60 13.74 -0.20
CA CYS A 133 15.32 13.88 -1.63
C CYS A 133 13.84 14.21 -1.81
N ALA A 134 13.51 15.02 -2.82
CA ALA A 134 12.13 15.12 -3.26
C ALA A 134 11.72 13.81 -3.94
N ILE A 135 10.55 13.27 -3.63
CA ILE A 135 10.00 12.10 -4.32
C ILE A 135 8.95 12.53 -5.34
N GLU A 136 8.99 11.95 -6.54
CA GLU A 136 7.98 12.19 -7.57
C GLU A 136 6.62 11.56 -7.23
N ARG A 137 6.64 10.43 -6.51
CA ARG A 137 5.42 9.65 -6.20
C ARG A 137 5.48 9.03 -4.81
N PRO A 138 4.37 9.09 -4.03
CA PRO A 138 4.23 8.32 -2.81
C PRO A 138 4.06 6.83 -3.14
N GLY A 139 4.36 5.94 -2.18
CA GLY A 139 4.27 4.51 -2.44
C GLY A 139 4.68 3.60 -1.28
N ASP A 140 4.51 2.31 -1.52
CA ASP A 140 4.86 1.23 -0.59
C ASP A 140 6.37 1.09 -0.40
N LEU A 141 6.78 0.77 0.83
CA LEU A 141 8.12 0.27 1.15
C LEU A 141 8.07 -1.25 1.30
N TYR A 142 9.09 -1.93 0.79
CA TYR A 142 9.16 -3.38 0.75
C TYR A 142 10.21 -3.91 1.73
N GLU A 143 9.96 -5.05 2.39
CA GLU A 143 10.90 -5.62 3.37
C GLU A 143 12.27 -5.99 2.76
N GLY A 144 12.32 -6.27 1.46
CA GLY A 144 13.55 -6.44 0.68
C GLY A 144 13.55 -5.57 -0.58
N PRO A 145 14.69 -5.46 -1.28
CA PRO A 145 14.80 -4.77 -2.58
C PRO A 145 14.18 -5.63 -3.69
N ASP A 146 12.93 -6.04 -3.47
CA ASP A 146 12.12 -6.87 -4.34
C ASP A 146 10.64 -6.59 -4.09
N ALA A 147 9.94 -6.18 -5.14
CA ALA A 147 8.51 -5.90 -5.13
C ALA A 147 7.63 -7.09 -4.73
N SER A 148 8.18 -8.32 -4.74
CA SER A 148 7.48 -9.52 -4.28
C SER A 148 7.51 -9.71 -2.75
N THR A 149 8.37 -8.96 -2.04
CA THR A 149 8.46 -9.03 -0.58
C THR A 149 7.28 -8.29 0.07
N PRO A 150 6.94 -8.60 1.33
CA PRO A 150 5.87 -7.92 2.03
C PRO A 150 6.10 -6.40 2.12
N VAL A 151 5.01 -5.64 2.14
CA VAL A 151 5.06 -4.19 2.37
C VAL A 151 5.29 -3.91 3.85
N SER A 152 6.37 -3.20 4.18
CA SER A 152 6.72 -2.81 5.55
C SER A 152 6.22 -1.44 5.97
N GLY A 153 5.94 -0.56 5.01
CA GLY A 153 5.43 0.78 5.29
C GLY A 153 4.95 1.52 4.04
N TYR A 154 4.68 2.81 4.17
CA TYR A 154 4.29 3.69 3.08
C TYR A 154 4.93 5.09 3.22
N LEU A 155 5.43 5.64 2.11
CA LEU A 155 5.91 7.03 2.00
C LEU A 155 4.81 7.92 1.41
N ARG A 156 4.45 9.00 2.10
CA ARG A 156 3.38 9.93 1.74
C ARG A 156 3.87 11.25 1.16
N GLU A 157 4.95 11.80 1.72
CA GLU A 157 5.34 13.19 1.52
C GLU A 157 6.14 13.43 0.24
N GLN A 158 6.16 14.67 -0.24
CA GLN A 158 6.94 15.09 -1.42
C GLN A 158 8.46 15.17 -1.16
N GLU A 159 8.90 15.11 0.10
CA GLU A 159 10.30 15.02 0.49
C GLU A 159 10.46 13.92 1.54
N SER A 160 11.37 12.98 1.26
CA SER A 160 11.66 11.86 2.14
C SER A 160 13.16 11.71 2.29
N TRP A 161 13.61 11.12 3.38
CA TRP A 161 15.01 10.81 3.58
C TRP A 161 15.29 9.35 3.21
N PHE A 162 16.50 9.07 2.77
CA PHE A 162 16.98 7.74 2.43
C PHE A 162 18.35 7.55 3.07
N ALA A 163 18.66 6.32 3.46
CA ALA A 163 19.89 5.96 4.17
C ALA A 163 20.99 5.46 3.21
N CYS A 164 20.62 4.66 2.23
CA CYS A 164 21.56 4.09 1.27
C CYS A 164 20.81 3.54 0.05
N GLN A 165 21.55 3.10 -0.95
CA GLN A 165 21.01 2.44 -2.14
C GLN A 165 21.57 1.03 -2.32
N THR A 166 20.81 0.15 -2.93
CA THR A 166 21.24 -1.21 -3.30
C THR A 166 20.67 -1.60 -4.65
N GLU A 167 21.28 -2.60 -5.28
CA GLU A 167 20.66 -3.30 -6.39
C GLU A 167 19.69 -4.37 -5.88
N GLY A 168 18.62 -4.60 -6.63
CA GLY A 168 17.54 -5.53 -6.30
C GLY A 168 16.89 -6.14 -7.54
N THR A 169 15.68 -6.68 -7.36
CA THR A 169 14.87 -7.15 -8.50
C THR A 169 14.27 -5.96 -9.26
N ALA A 170 13.64 -6.25 -10.40
CA ALA A 170 12.98 -5.23 -11.20
C ALA A 170 11.88 -4.53 -10.40
N GLU A 171 11.93 -3.20 -10.35
CA GLU A 171 10.91 -2.36 -9.73
C GLU A 171 9.52 -2.57 -10.36
N PRO A 172 8.42 -2.34 -9.62
CA PRO A 172 7.06 -2.65 -10.06
C PRO A 172 6.62 -1.97 -11.36
N GLU A 173 7.12 -0.76 -11.66
CA GLU A 173 6.61 0.08 -12.75
C GLU A 173 7.67 0.57 -13.76
N GLY A 174 8.96 0.37 -13.49
CA GLY A 174 10.04 1.00 -14.24
C GLY A 174 11.08 0.05 -14.80
N GLY A 175 11.07 -1.23 -14.39
CA GLY A 175 12.09 -2.21 -14.76
C GLY A 175 13.49 -1.89 -14.24
N GLY A 176 13.62 -0.85 -13.43
CA GLY A 176 14.86 -0.48 -12.75
C GLY A 176 15.26 -1.49 -11.69
N THR A 177 16.51 -1.45 -11.26
CA THR A 177 17.04 -2.36 -10.24
C THR A 177 17.60 -1.61 -9.03
N THR A 178 17.54 -0.29 -9.00
CA THR A 178 18.05 0.53 -7.90
C THR A 178 16.97 0.69 -6.83
N TRP A 179 17.26 0.31 -5.59
CA TRP A 179 16.35 0.42 -4.45
C TRP A 179 16.98 1.30 -3.38
N LEU A 180 16.17 2.11 -2.71
CA LEU A 180 16.59 3.06 -1.69
C LEU A 180 16.09 2.60 -0.32
N TYR A 181 17.00 2.43 0.63
CA TYR A 181 16.65 2.00 1.99
C TYR A 181 16.21 3.21 2.82
N THR A 182 15.07 3.10 3.50
CA THR A 182 14.46 4.19 4.27
C THR A 182 13.47 3.65 5.31
N GLN A 183 12.85 4.55 6.10
CA GLN A 183 11.74 4.26 6.99
C GLN A 183 10.49 5.00 6.50
N GLY A 184 9.37 4.30 6.44
CA GLY A 184 8.10 4.85 5.98
C GLY A 184 7.48 5.85 6.95
N ASP A 185 6.68 6.77 6.41
CA ASP A 185 5.84 7.69 7.19
C ASP A 185 4.74 6.92 7.92
N ASP A 186 4.17 5.92 7.23
CA ASP A 186 3.32 4.90 7.84
C ASP A 186 4.11 3.61 8.02
N GLN A 187 4.08 3.10 9.24
CA GLN A 187 4.85 1.91 9.64
C GLN A 187 3.90 0.73 9.84
N TYR A 188 4.13 -0.36 9.11
CA TYR A 188 3.29 -1.58 9.19
C TYR A 188 4.03 -2.74 9.85
N THR A 189 5.19 -3.14 9.30
CA THR A 189 6.07 -4.19 9.84
C THR A 189 7.50 -3.68 9.92
N GLY A 190 8.36 -4.34 10.71
CA GLY A 190 9.78 -3.97 10.82
C GLY A 190 10.03 -2.49 11.20
N GLU A 191 9.14 -1.90 12.01
CA GLU A 191 9.17 -0.47 12.36
C GLU A 191 9.13 0.47 11.13
N GLY A 192 8.54 0.01 10.02
CA GLY A 192 8.43 0.75 8.78
C GLY A 192 9.72 0.81 7.96
N TRP A 193 10.79 0.12 8.36
CA TRP A 193 12.02 0.05 7.58
C TRP A 193 11.83 -0.80 6.33
N GLY A 194 12.34 -0.34 5.20
CA GLY A 194 12.22 -1.07 3.95
C GLY A 194 12.91 -0.38 2.79
N TYR A 195 12.66 -0.93 1.61
CA TYR A 195 13.23 -0.52 0.34
C TYR A 195 12.16 0.14 -0.52
N PHE A 196 12.50 1.29 -1.06
CA PHE A 196 11.66 2.10 -1.92
C PHE A 196 12.24 2.14 -3.34
N PRO A 197 11.44 1.98 -4.41
CA PRO A 197 11.91 2.07 -5.78
C PRO A 197 12.58 3.42 -6.07
N ALA A 198 13.82 3.43 -6.58
CA ALA A 198 14.49 4.68 -6.91
C ALA A 198 13.75 5.43 -8.03
N GLY A 199 13.13 4.70 -8.95
CA GLY A 199 12.29 5.25 -10.01
C GLY A 199 10.99 5.92 -9.58
N TRP A 200 10.65 5.85 -8.29
CA TRP A 200 9.56 6.62 -7.69
C TRP A 200 10.04 7.94 -7.09
N VAL A 201 11.35 8.08 -6.88
CA VAL A 201 11.98 9.34 -6.47
C VAL A 201 12.33 10.18 -7.69
N ASP A 202 13.01 9.58 -8.67
CA ASP A 202 13.31 10.19 -9.97
C ASP A 202 13.37 9.08 -11.02
N SER A 203 12.55 9.18 -12.06
CA SER A 203 12.52 8.20 -13.15
C SER A 203 13.87 7.98 -13.87
N ALA A 204 14.84 8.89 -13.73
CA ALA A 204 16.19 8.71 -14.25
C ALA A 204 17.04 7.72 -13.43
N TRP A 205 16.64 7.38 -12.20
CA TRP A 205 17.41 6.53 -11.27
C TRP A 205 17.10 5.05 -11.38
N ASN A 206 16.21 4.67 -12.28
CA ASN A 206 15.79 3.28 -12.46
C ASN A 206 16.99 2.36 -12.78
N THR A 207 17.94 2.86 -13.57
CA THR A 207 19.00 2.02 -14.17
C THR A 207 20.41 2.41 -13.76
N GLU A 208 20.57 3.52 -13.04
CA GLU A 208 21.87 4.02 -12.62
C GLU A 208 21.87 4.30 -11.11
N PRO A 209 23.02 4.14 -10.43
CA PRO A 209 23.13 4.52 -9.03
C PRO A 209 22.87 6.01 -8.82
N VAL A 210 22.16 6.34 -7.74
CA VAL A 210 21.93 7.70 -7.26
C VAL A 210 23.28 8.32 -6.86
N PRO A 211 23.75 9.41 -7.51
CA PRO A 211 25.14 9.85 -7.41
C PRO A 211 25.66 10.23 -6.02
N VAL A 212 24.78 10.54 -5.07
CA VAL A 212 25.14 11.06 -3.73
C VAL A 212 24.78 10.11 -2.58
N LEU A 213 24.02 9.05 -2.85
CA LEU A 213 23.66 8.05 -1.85
C LEU A 213 24.74 6.96 -1.79
N PRO A 214 25.20 6.57 -0.59
CA PRO A 214 26.13 5.46 -0.46
C PRO A 214 25.43 4.14 -0.75
N SER A 215 26.19 3.13 -1.16
CA SER A 215 25.69 1.76 -1.23
C SER A 215 25.39 1.21 0.16
N CYS A 216 24.33 0.40 0.31
CA CYS A 216 24.02 -0.29 1.55
C CYS A 216 25.12 -1.31 1.85
N THR A 217 25.78 -1.17 3.00
CA THR A 217 26.80 -2.12 3.45
C THR A 217 26.11 -3.29 4.16
N PRO A 218 26.37 -4.55 3.78
CA PRO A 218 25.83 -5.72 4.47
C PRO A 218 26.45 -5.94 5.85
#